data_AF-A0A2H6F4R9-F1
#
_entry.id   AF-A0A2H6F4R9-F1
#
_cell.length_a   1.000
_cell.length_b   1.000
_cell.length_c   1.000
_cell.angle_alpha   90.00
_cell.angle_beta   90.00
_cell.angle_gamma   90.00
#
_symmetry.space_group_name_H-M   'P 1'
#
loop_
_entity.id
_entity.type
_entity.pdbx_description
1 polymer ?
#
loop_
_entity_poly.entity_id
_entity_poly.type
_entity_poly.pdbx_seq_one_letter_code
_entity_poly.pdbx_strand_id
1 'polypeptide(L)'
;MNPHTDTEKGPHGWSLKAWLWVVLCSIAIFSTVPVARDIQKFIYDTAGREFFTYFVLSAGGSGLAALLYFLVFRLKTRNVSQYLWLFICAGLYVYFTLQLGKQHPEEAIHLLEFGILSCFVFKALSYRIHDRTVYITAVLIVLFIGTTDEFIQWLTPQRVWDYRDIGTNTVAGGIFMLAVWKGIKPEIISGPVKKISIKMLAGTATLNLLFLGLCLSNTPDVVNRYTAVFDNLSRLRSEEVMTEYGYKYKDPEIGTFYSRLTLEKLKEIDLINGEKYGNIVLQKKSPGDGYENLIRIYTPYTNPFLYEFLKHISQRDRAFENLAVTNDPGKKIKISNIAYRENLLLETYFKNTLKHSGSAWSGKITRDLQETASLWKGDYTSDTGKIITSFSLKTAWLYIVTALAAIWISAEFRG
;
A
#
# COMPACT_ATOMS: atom_id res chain seq x y z
N MET A 1 62.58 -7.98 24.80
CA MET A 1 61.29 -8.26 25.44
C MET A 1 60.29 -7.31 24.82
N ASN A 2 59.54 -7.78 23.82
CA ASN A 2 58.67 -6.97 22.97
C ASN A 2 57.28 -6.93 23.63
N PRO A 3 56.73 -5.75 24.00
CA PRO A 3 55.41 -5.69 24.59
C PRO A 3 54.36 -5.73 23.49
N HIS A 4 53.51 -6.76 23.55
CA HIS A 4 52.13 -6.78 23.08
C HIS A 4 51.86 -6.18 21.68
N THR A 5 52.11 -7.00 20.66
CA THR A 5 51.23 -7.03 19.49
C THR A 5 49.87 -7.58 19.92
N ASP A 6 49.00 -6.70 20.44
CA ASP A 6 47.57 -7.00 20.51
C ASP A 6 47.01 -6.97 19.08
N THR A 7 47.08 -8.14 18.46
CA THR A 7 46.24 -8.48 17.31
C THR A 7 44.80 -8.60 17.77
N GLU A 8 44.11 -7.49 18.03
CA GLU A 8 42.64 -7.46 17.99
C GLU A 8 42.17 -7.49 16.52
N LYS A 9 42.41 -8.62 15.86
CA LYS A 9 41.68 -9.03 14.67
C LYS A 9 40.46 -9.83 15.12
N GLY A 10 39.36 -9.15 15.43
CA GLY A 10 38.02 -9.73 15.38
C GLY A 10 36.96 -9.02 16.23
N PRO A 11 35.69 -8.91 15.77
CA PRO A 11 35.10 -9.80 14.77
C PRO A 11 34.57 -9.04 13.54
N HIS A 12 34.99 -9.46 12.34
CA HIS A 12 34.20 -9.33 11.11
C HIS A 12 32.96 -10.26 11.13
N GLY A 13 32.31 -10.36 12.29
CA GLY A 13 31.23 -11.29 12.60
C GLY A 13 29.91 -10.57 12.84
N TRP A 14 28.81 -11.31 12.73
CA TRP A 14 27.48 -10.79 13.03
C TRP A 14 27.36 -10.42 14.52
N SER A 15 26.90 -9.21 14.81
CA SER A 15 26.49 -8.85 16.18
C SER A 15 25.10 -9.43 16.45
N LEU A 16 25.06 -10.61 17.06
CA LEU A 16 23.80 -11.27 17.45
C LEU A 16 22.90 -10.34 18.29
N LYS A 17 23.51 -9.56 19.19
CA LYS A 17 22.77 -8.58 20.01
C LYS A 17 22.12 -7.48 19.16
N ALA A 18 22.80 -6.98 18.12
CA ALA A 18 22.23 -5.95 17.25
C ALA A 18 21.09 -6.51 16.38
N TRP A 19 21.25 -7.72 15.86
CA TRP A 19 20.20 -8.40 15.09
C TRP A 19 19.00 -8.82 15.95
N LEU A 20 19.22 -9.15 17.22
CA LEU A 20 18.13 -9.38 18.16
C LEU A 20 17.22 -8.15 18.28
N TRP A 21 17.77 -6.94 18.32
CA TRP A 21 16.95 -5.72 18.34
C TRP A 21 16.16 -5.51 17.05
N VAL A 22 16.73 -5.85 15.88
CA VAL A 22 15.98 -5.84 14.61
C VAL A 22 14.80 -6.80 14.70
N VAL A 23 15.04 -8.04 15.12
CA VAL A 23 14.01 -9.07 15.25
C VAL A 23 12.93 -8.68 16.26
N LEU A 24 13.31 -8.20 17.45
CA LEU A 24 12.36 -7.76 18.47
C LEU A 24 11.51 -6.59 17.98
N CYS A 25 12.11 -5.62 17.28
CA CYS A 25 11.38 -4.50 16.71
C CYS A 25 10.42 -4.97 15.61
N SER A 26 10.84 -5.88 14.72
CA SER A 26 9.95 -6.45 13.70
C SER A 26 8.81 -7.26 14.31
N ILE A 27 9.08 -8.08 15.33
CA ILE A 27 8.03 -8.83 16.06
C ILE A 27 7.05 -7.86 16.71
N ALA A 28 7.53 -6.77 17.33
CA ALA A 28 6.67 -5.75 17.91
C ALA A 28 5.72 -5.16 16.86
N ILE A 29 6.25 -4.74 15.70
CA ILE A 29 5.45 -4.24 14.57
C ILE A 29 4.41 -5.28 14.13
N PHE A 30 4.84 -6.51 13.83
CA PHE A 30 3.92 -7.55 13.37
C PHE A 30 2.84 -7.92 14.41
N SER A 31 3.17 -7.81 15.70
CA SER A 31 2.24 -8.09 16.78
C SER A 31 1.14 -7.03 16.94
N THR A 32 1.32 -5.83 16.40
CA THR A 32 0.26 -4.80 16.42
C THR A 32 -0.84 -5.11 15.40
N VAL A 33 -0.53 -5.79 14.30
CA VAL A 33 -1.46 -6.03 13.19
C VAL A 33 -2.83 -6.60 13.64
N PRO A 34 -2.91 -7.65 14.48
CA PRO A 34 -4.20 -8.23 14.87
C PRO A 34 -5.03 -7.31 15.78
N VAL A 35 -4.38 -6.42 16.54
CA VAL A 35 -5.01 -5.56 17.56
C VAL A 35 -5.13 -4.09 17.11
N ALA A 36 -4.56 -3.74 15.95
CA ALA A 36 -4.45 -2.37 15.48
C ALA A 36 -5.81 -1.66 15.38
N ARG A 37 -6.86 -2.38 14.96
CA ARG A 37 -8.22 -1.82 14.84
C ARG A 37 -8.85 -1.49 16.18
N ASP A 38 -8.67 -2.35 17.17
CA ASP A 38 -9.20 -2.12 18.51
C ASP A 38 -8.47 -0.95 19.18
N ILE A 39 -7.15 -0.88 19.01
CA ILE A 39 -6.34 0.26 19.46
C ILE A 39 -6.77 1.55 18.75
N GLN A 40 -6.95 1.52 17.43
CA GLN A 40 -7.39 2.67 16.64
C GLN A 40 -8.74 3.18 17.13
N LYS A 41 -9.73 2.29 17.28
CA LYS A 41 -11.06 2.65 17.77
C LYS A 41 -10.99 3.25 19.17
N PHE A 42 -10.26 2.62 20.08
CA PHE A 42 -10.08 3.11 21.44
C PHE A 42 -9.47 4.52 21.48
N ILE A 43 -8.44 4.78 20.68
CA ILE A 43 -7.78 6.10 20.60
C ILE A 43 -8.72 7.13 19.97
N TYR A 44 -9.44 6.76 18.92
CA TYR A 44 -10.41 7.64 18.29
C TYR A 44 -11.50 8.07 19.27
N ASP A 45 -12.03 7.13 20.06
CA ASP A 45 -13.08 7.38 21.03
C ASP A 45 -12.58 8.22 22.23
N THR A 46 -11.31 8.10 22.59
CA THR A 46 -10.74 8.74 23.80
C THR A 46 -10.06 10.08 23.53
N ALA A 47 -9.26 10.18 22.46
CA ALA A 47 -8.35 11.29 22.19
C ALA A 47 -8.56 11.94 20.81
N GLY A 48 -9.46 11.37 19.99
CA GLY A 48 -9.73 11.83 18.63
C GLY A 48 -8.69 11.35 17.61
N ARG A 49 -9.07 11.41 16.33
CA ARG A 49 -8.24 10.90 15.22
C ARG A 49 -6.89 11.61 15.07
N GLU A 50 -6.86 12.91 15.35
CA GLU A 50 -5.67 13.75 15.21
C GLU A 50 -4.55 13.41 16.21
N PHE A 51 -4.88 12.65 17.27
CA PHE A 51 -3.90 12.21 18.26
C PHE A 51 -2.71 11.50 17.60
N PHE A 52 -2.95 10.62 16.62
CA PHE A 52 -1.88 9.90 15.93
C PHE A 52 -0.90 10.84 15.22
N THR A 53 -1.43 11.82 14.49
CA THR A 53 -0.62 12.85 13.80
C THR A 53 0.24 13.62 14.80
N TYR A 54 -0.36 14.12 15.89
CA TYR A 54 0.38 14.90 16.89
C TYR A 54 1.38 14.07 17.67
N PHE A 55 1.06 12.81 17.96
CA PHE A 55 1.96 11.88 18.63
C PHE A 55 3.22 11.64 17.78
N VAL A 56 3.05 11.34 16.49
CA VAL A 56 4.15 11.08 15.54
C VAL A 56 5.01 12.32 15.33
N LEU A 57 4.39 13.51 15.21
CA LEU A 57 5.12 14.78 15.11
C LEU A 57 5.91 15.10 16.39
N SER A 58 5.29 14.88 17.56
CA SER A 58 5.94 15.09 18.86
C SER A 58 7.13 14.16 19.03
N ALA A 59 6.96 12.87 18.77
CA ALA A 59 8.01 11.87 18.84
C ALA A 59 9.18 12.19 17.89
N GLY A 60 8.88 12.53 16.63
CA GLY A 60 9.89 12.94 15.65
C GLY A 60 10.61 14.23 16.04
N GLY A 61 9.88 15.22 16.55
CA GLY A 61 10.43 16.49 17.04
C GLY A 61 11.36 16.29 18.24
N SER A 62 10.95 15.48 19.21
CA SER A 62 11.80 15.11 20.36
C SER A 62 13.06 14.35 19.92
N GLY A 63 12.93 13.42 18.96
CA GLY A 63 14.08 12.70 18.40
C GLY A 63 15.07 13.63 17.70
N LEU A 64 14.59 14.58 16.89
CA LEU A 64 15.42 15.59 16.26
C LEU A 64 16.11 16.49 17.30
N ALA A 65 15.38 16.95 18.31
CA ALA A 65 15.94 17.79 19.37
C ALA A 65 17.07 17.07 20.12
N ALA A 66 16.86 15.80 20.47
CA ALA A 66 17.88 14.97 21.11
C ALA A 66 19.12 14.78 20.21
N LEU A 67 18.91 14.55 18.91
CA LEU A 67 20.00 14.40 17.94
C LEU A 67 20.80 15.70 17.78
N LEU A 68 20.13 16.85 17.64
CA LEU A 68 20.77 18.15 17.55
C LEU A 68 21.54 18.46 18.83
N TYR A 69 20.96 18.20 20.00
CA TYR A 69 21.64 18.34 21.27
C TYR A 69 22.93 17.52 21.31
N PHE A 70 22.87 16.25 20.89
CA PHE A 70 24.03 15.38 20.84
C PHE A 70 25.10 15.89 19.87
N LEU A 71 24.72 16.31 18.66
CA LEU A 71 25.67 16.81 17.65
C LEU A 71 26.34 18.12 18.06
N VAL A 72 25.57 19.07 18.60
CA VAL A 72 26.06 20.40 18.98
C VAL A 72 26.90 20.33 20.25
N PHE A 73 26.39 19.70 21.31
CA PHE A 73 26.99 19.80 22.64
C PHE A 73 27.91 18.63 22.98
N ARG A 74 27.62 17.41 22.51
CA ARG A 74 28.43 16.23 22.82
C ARG A 74 29.52 15.99 21.78
N LEU A 75 29.16 15.99 20.50
CA LEU A 75 30.10 15.77 19.40
C LEU A 75 30.74 17.06 18.87
N LYS A 76 30.25 18.24 19.28
CA LYS A 76 30.78 19.56 18.88
C LYS A 76 30.92 19.70 17.35
N THR A 77 29.96 19.14 16.61
CA THR A 77 29.94 19.14 15.15
C THR A 77 29.72 20.56 14.63
N ARG A 78 30.61 21.07 13.77
CA ARG A 78 30.53 22.44 13.22
C ARG A 78 30.14 22.51 11.75
N ASN A 79 29.79 21.39 11.13
CA ASN A 79 29.48 21.36 9.71
C ASN A 79 28.02 21.75 9.44
N VAL A 80 27.80 22.94 8.87
CA VAL A 80 26.47 23.47 8.52
C VAL A 80 25.68 22.53 7.61
N SER A 81 26.36 21.82 6.70
CA SER A 81 25.70 20.88 5.78
C SER A 81 25.02 19.73 6.53
N GLN A 82 25.61 19.25 7.62
CA GLN A 82 25.01 18.18 8.43
C GLN A 82 23.68 18.62 9.04
N TYR A 83 23.63 19.83 9.61
CA TYR A 83 22.40 20.42 10.14
C TYR A 83 21.36 20.65 9.05
N LEU A 84 21.76 21.19 7.89
CA LEU A 84 20.86 21.40 6.76
C LEU A 84 20.20 20.09 6.32
N TRP A 85 20.97 19.01 6.19
CA TRP A 85 20.42 17.70 5.83
C TRP A 85 19.47 17.13 6.88
N LEU A 86 19.74 17.34 8.17
CA LEU A 86 18.80 16.95 9.23
C LEU A 86 17.50 17.75 9.17
N PHE A 87 17.55 19.05 8.91
CA PHE A 87 16.34 19.86 8.72
C PHE A 87 15.56 19.47 7.46
N ILE A 88 16.24 19.12 6.36
CA ILE A 88 15.57 18.57 5.16
C ILE A 88 14.87 17.26 5.51
N CYS A 89 15.54 16.34 6.20
CA CYS A 89 14.93 15.06 6.60
C CYS A 89 13.75 15.27 7.56
N ALA A 90 13.86 16.20 8.51
CA ALA A 90 12.78 16.56 9.41
C ALA A 90 11.60 17.19 8.65
N GLY A 91 11.87 18.07 7.68
CA GLY A 91 10.84 18.66 6.81
C GLY A 91 10.10 17.60 5.99
N LEU A 92 10.83 16.63 5.43
CA LEU A 92 10.23 15.48 4.73
C LEU A 92 9.37 14.64 5.67
N TYR A 93 9.88 14.33 6.87
CA TYR A 93 9.14 13.56 7.88
C TYR A 93 7.84 14.27 8.28
N VAL A 94 7.88 15.58 8.55
CA VAL A 94 6.69 16.38 8.86
C VAL A 94 5.72 16.42 7.67
N TYR A 95 6.23 16.63 6.46
CA TYR A 95 5.42 16.66 5.24
C TYR A 95 4.61 15.37 5.06
N PHE A 96 5.28 14.20 5.11
CA PHE A 96 4.60 12.92 4.97
C PHE A 96 3.64 12.64 6.14
N THR A 97 4.02 12.99 7.36
CA THR A 97 3.14 12.84 8.54
C THR A 97 1.85 13.66 8.39
N LEU A 98 1.94 14.91 7.93
CA LEU A 98 0.77 15.76 7.69
C LEU A 98 -0.05 15.30 6.48
N GLN A 99 0.58 14.71 5.47
CA GLN A 99 -0.13 14.15 4.32
C GLN A 99 -0.98 12.93 4.73
N LEU A 100 -0.41 12.01 5.50
CA LEU A 100 -1.11 10.85 6.06
C LEU A 100 -2.19 11.29 7.04
N GLY A 101 -1.88 12.24 7.93
CA GLY A 101 -2.81 12.81 8.92
C GLY A 101 -4.15 13.26 8.35
N LYS A 102 -4.18 13.77 7.11
CA LYS A 102 -5.41 14.24 6.45
C LYS A 102 -6.37 13.12 6.03
N GLN A 103 -5.85 11.92 5.74
CA GLN A 103 -6.64 10.82 5.18
C GLN A 103 -6.74 9.67 6.18
N HIS A 104 -5.59 9.20 6.64
CA HIS A 104 -5.40 8.01 7.47
C HIS A 104 -4.36 8.33 8.56
N PRO A 105 -4.72 9.08 9.62
CA PRO A 105 -3.78 9.55 10.63
C PRO A 105 -3.07 8.40 11.38
N GLU A 106 -3.72 7.25 11.52
CA GLU A 106 -3.15 6.03 12.09
C GLU A 106 -1.95 5.50 11.28
N GLU A 107 -1.95 5.63 9.95
CA GLU A 107 -0.85 5.19 9.08
C GLU A 107 0.42 6.02 9.33
N ALA A 108 0.31 7.22 9.94
CA ALA A 108 1.47 8.02 10.30
C ALA A 108 2.37 7.33 11.34
N ILE A 109 1.84 6.41 12.16
CA ILE A 109 2.66 5.62 13.10
C ILE A 109 3.75 4.84 12.37
N HIS A 110 3.45 4.35 11.17
CA HIS A 110 4.40 3.55 10.40
C HIS A 110 5.69 4.34 10.09
N LEU A 111 5.59 5.67 9.91
CA LEU A 111 6.78 6.52 9.73
C LEU A 111 7.73 6.46 10.93
N LEU A 112 7.18 6.38 12.15
CA LEU A 112 7.95 6.27 13.37
C LEU A 112 8.51 4.84 13.54
N GLU A 113 7.68 3.82 13.40
CA GLU A 113 8.05 2.41 13.59
C GLU A 113 9.15 1.99 12.62
N PHE A 114 8.96 2.23 11.32
CA PHE A 114 9.94 1.84 10.30
C PHE A 114 11.18 2.76 10.30
N GLY A 115 11.06 4.00 10.79
CA GLY A 115 12.21 4.86 11.09
C GLY A 115 13.10 4.30 12.20
N ILE A 116 12.51 3.84 13.31
CA ILE A 116 13.22 3.19 14.42
C ILE A 116 13.83 1.85 13.95
N LEU A 117 13.07 1.03 13.22
CA LEU A 117 13.57 -0.22 12.66
C LEU A 117 14.80 0.02 11.77
N SER A 118 14.77 1.06 10.93
CA SER A 118 15.90 1.45 10.08
C SER A 118 17.16 1.78 10.89
N CYS A 119 17.02 2.37 12.08
CA CYS A 119 18.13 2.58 13.02
C CYS A 119 18.76 1.27 13.48
N PHE A 120 17.95 0.30 13.89
CA PHE A 120 18.45 -1.01 14.32
C PHE A 120 19.09 -1.79 13.17
N VAL A 121 18.48 -1.78 11.99
CA VAL A 121 19.02 -2.43 10.79
C VAL A 121 20.37 -1.83 10.41
N PHE A 122 20.48 -0.50 10.36
CA PHE A 122 21.75 0.17 10.07
C PHE A 122 22.83 -0.18 11.09
N LYS A 123 22.50 -0.10 12.39
CA LYS A 123 23.44 -0.48 13.47
C LYS A 123 23.88 -1.93 13.34
N ALA A 124 22.99 -2.84 12.99
CA ALA A 124 23.30 -4.26 12.85
C ALA A 124 24.17 -4.53 11.61
N LEU A 125 23.92 -3.83 10.50
CA LEU A 125 24.71 -3.93 9.27
C LEU A 125 26.08 -3.27 9.39
N SER A 126 26.23 -2.17 10.13
CA SER A 126 27.48 -1.42 10.22
C SER A 126 28.62 -2.20 10.88
N TYR A 127 28.32 -3.27 11.63
CA TYR A 127 29.32 -4.23 12.10
C TYR A 127 30.03 -4.99 10.97
N ARG A 128 29.42 -5.07 9.77
CA ARG A 128 29.94 -5.83 8.63
C ARG A 128 30.22 -4.94 7.41
N ILE A 129 29.28 -4.07 7.07
CA ILE A 129 29.36 -3.18 5.91
C ILE A 129 29.82 -1.80 6.36
N HIS A 130 31.04 -1.43 5.93
CA HIS A 130 31.69 -0.16 6.30
C HIS A 130 31.79 0.81 5.10
N ASP A 131 31.00 0.54 4.05
CA ASP A 131 30.95 1.33 2.82
C ASP A 131 29.51 1.80 2.55
N ARG A 132 29.34 2.68 1.56
CA ARG A 132 28.06 3.37 1.31
C ARG A 132 26.92 2.43 0.90
N THR A 133 27.18 1.19 0.50
CA THR A 133 26.11 0.23 0.20
C THR A 133 25.29 -0.14 1.44
N VAL A 134 25.79 0.11 2.65
CA VAL A 134 25.05 -0.12 3.91
C VAL A 134 23.71 0.60 3.92
N TYR A 135 23.64 1.83 3.39
CA TYR A 135 22.43 2.64 3.41
C TYR A 135 21.34 2.05 2.52
N ILE A 136 21.69 1.67 1.28
CA ILE A 136 20.75 1.06 0.35
C ILE A 136 20.35 -0.34 0.85
N THR A 137 21.31 -1.12 1.34
CA THR A 137 21.04 -2.45 1.90
C THR A 137 20.09 -2.36 3.10
N ALA A 138 20.26 -1.37 3.97
CA ALA A 138 19.35 -1.13 5.09
C ALA A 138 17.93 -0.80 4.61
N VAL A 139 17.78 0.12 3.64
CA VAL A 139 16.46 0.43 3.04
C VAL A 139 15.81 -0.81 2.43
N LEU A 140 16.56 -1.65 1.72
CA LEU A 140 16.02 -2.89 1.14
C LEU A 140 15.58 -3.91 2.19
N ILE A 141 16.25 -3.99 3.34
CA ILE A 141 15.81 -4.84 4.45
C ILE A 141 14.54 -4.27 5.09
N VAL A 142 14.46 -2.95 5.26
CA VAL A 142 13.24 -2.27 5.74
C VAL A 142 12.08 -2.47 4.76
N LEU A 143 12.31 -2.37 3.45
CA LEU A 143 11.32 -2.67 2.40
C LEU A 143 10.83 -4.13 2.51
N PHE A 144 11.74 -5.08 2.72
CA PHE A 144 11.38 -6.49 2.86
C PHE A 144 10.51 -6.72 4.10
N ILE A 145 10.89 -6.13 5.24
CA ILE A 145 10.11 -6.21 6.48
C ILE A 145 8.75 -5.51 6.32
N GLY A 146 8.70 -4.34 5.66
CA GLY A 146 7.45 -3.61 5.39
C GLY A 146 6.52 -4.36 4.43
N THR A 147 7.06 -5.06 3.44
CA THR A 147 6.28 -5.96 2.57
C THR A 147 5.77 -7.16 3.36
N THR A 148 6.56 -7.66 4.32
CA THR A 148 6.17 -8.77 5.20
C THR A 148 5.05 -8.33 6.16
N ASP A 149 5.11 -7.09 6.66
CA ASP A 149 4.05 -6.53 7.50
C ASP A 149 2.71 -6.51 6.73
N GLU A 150 2.70 -5.92 5.53
CA GLU A 150 1.51 -5.92 4.67
C GLU A 150 1.03 -7.34 4.34
N PHE A 151 1.94 -8.31 4.19
CA PHE A 151 1.57 -9.70 3.95
C PHE A 151 0.87 -10.32 5.16
N ILE A 152 1.34 -10.02 6.36
CA ILE A 152 0.69 -10.43 7.62
C ILE A 152 -0.65 -9.72 7.77
N GLN A 153 -0.74 -8.44 7.39
CA GLN A 153 -2.01 -7.71 7.36
C GLN A 153 -3.00 -8.39 6.42
N TRP A 154 -2.60 -8.74 5.20
CA TRP A 154 -3.48 -9.47 4.26
C TRP A 154 -3.96 -10.82 4.80
N LEU A 155 -3.10 -11.55 5.53
CA LEU A 155 -3.50 -12.79 6.19
C LEU A 155 -4.44 -12.56 7.38
N THR A 156 -4.48 -11.35 7.94
CA THR A 156 -5.27 -11.03 9.13
C THR A 156 -6.70 -10.67 8.74
N PRO A 157 -7.73 -11.28 9.37
CA PRO A 157 -9.12 -11.04 9.00
C PRO A 157 -9.47 -9.56 8.98
N GLN A 158 -10.24 -9.19 7.95
CA GLN A 158 -10.76 -7.85 7.70
C GLN A 158 -9.69 -6.78 7.45
N ARG A 159 -8.39 -7.07 7.49
CA ARG A 159 -7.33 -6.10 7.15
C ARG A 159 -7.12 -6.03 5.64
N VAL A 160 -6.50 -4.93 5.22
CA VAL A 160 -6.35 -4.53 3.82
C VAL A 160 -4.89 -4.69 3.42
N TRP A 161 -4.63 -5.19 2.21
CA TRP A 161 -3.31 -5.12 1.58
C TRP A 161 -3.17 -3.78 0.83
N ASP A 162 -2.10 -3.02 1.09
CA ASP A 162 -1.83 -1.81 0.31
C ASP A 162 -0.36 -1.64 -0.08
N TYR A 163 -0.11 -1.59 -1.39
CA TYR A 163 1.20 -1.24 -1.94
C TYR A 163 1.67 0.17 -1.51
N ARG A 164 0.73 1.07 -1.17
CA ARG A 164 1.06 2.39 -0.64
C ARG A 164 1.71 2.31 0.72
N ASP A 165 1.28 1.38 1.57
CA ASP A 165 1.80 1.22 2.94
C ASP A 165 3.23 0.65 2.91
N ILE A 166 3.50 -0.30 2.01
CA ILE A 166 4.88 -0.73 1.68
C ILE A 166 5.75 0.47 1.29
N GLY A 167 5.20 1.37 0.47
CA GLY A 167 5.84 2.63 0.06
C GLY A 167 6.14 3.53 1.25
N THR A 168 5.16 3.78 2.11
CA THR A 168 5.29 4.60 3.33
C THR A 168 6.36 4.04 4.26
N ASN A 169 6.34 2.72 4.52
CA ASN A 169 7.32 2.01 5.35
C ASN A 169 8.75 2.19 4.78
N THR A 170 8.88 2.10 3.46
CA THR A 170 10.17 2.27 2.76
C THR A 170 10.65 3.72 2.79
N VAL A 171 9.75 4.68 2.61
CA VAL A 171 10.05 6.12 2.70
C VAL A 171 10.55 6.48 4.10
N ALA A 172 9.93 5.94 5.16
CA ALA A 172 10.40 6.10 6.53
C ALA A 172 11.85 5.63 6.70
N GLY A 173 12.14 4.42 6.22
CA GLY A 173 13.50 3.87 6.21
C GLY A 173 14.48 4.72 5.41
N GLY A 174 14.07 5.23 4.25
CA GLY A 174 14.85 6.08 3.37
C GLY A 174 15.18 7.47 3.96
N ILE A 175 14.19 8.14 4.56
CA ILE A 175 14.39 9.42 5.26
C ILE A 175 15.40 9.23 6.39
N PHE A 176 15.23 8.18 7.19
CA PHE A 176 16.16 7.89 8.27
C PHE A 176 17.57 7.58 7.74
N MET A 177 17.72 6.76 6.70
CA MET A 177 19.03 6.48 6.07
C MET A 177 19.68 7.70 5.45
N LEU A 178 18.90 8.63 4.88
CA LEU A 178 19.40 9.91 4.39
C LEU A 178 19.93 10.77 5.55
N ALA A 179 19.19 10.83 6.66
CA ALA A 179 19.62 11.53 7.87
C ALA A 179 20.92 10.95 8.44
N VAL A 180 21.07 9.62 8.47
CA VAL A 180 22.32 8.98 8.89
C VAL A 180 23.46 9.28 7.92
N TRP A 181 23.22 9.14 6.60
CA TRP A 181 24.26 9.30 5.59
C TRP A 181 24.79 10.73 5.50
N LYS A 182 23.89 11.72 5.43
CA LYS A 182 24.23 13.12 5.15
C LYS A 182 24.23 14.01 6.39
N GLY A 183 23.38 13.71 7.36
CA GLY A 183 23.28 14.43 8.63
C GLY A 183 24.32 13.94 9.64
N ILE A 184 24.21 12.69 10.08
CA ILE A 184 25.11 12.14 11.11
C ILE A 184 26.51 11.88 10.54
N LYS A 185 26.59 11.32 9.33
CA LYS A 185 27.82 11.01 8.60
C LYS A 185 28.85 10.23 9.47
N PRO A 186 28.49 9.01 9.91
CA PRO A 186 29.33 8.26 10.84
C PRO A 186 30.67 7.84 10.19
N GLU A 187 31.78 8.05 10.90
CA GLU A 187 33.15 7.81 10.40
C GLU A 187 33.43 6.35 10.04
N ILE A 188 32.73 5.42 10.71
CA ILE A 188 32.80 3.98 10.44
C ILE A 188 32.42 3.63 8.98
N ILE A 189 31.67 4.50 8.29
CA ILE A 189 31.27 4.33 6.89
C ILE A 189 32.16 5.18 5.98
N SER A 190 33.37 4.70 5.75
CA SER A 190 34.39 5.43 4.97
C SER A 190 35.20 4.54 4.01
N GLY A 191 34.94 3.22 4.00
CA GLY A 191 35.70 2.26 3.20
C GLY A 191 35.29 2.17 1.72
N PRO A 192 36.16 1.60 0.87
CA PRO A 192 35.79 1.22 -0.49
C PRO A 192 34.72 0.12 -0.47
N VAL A 193 33.93 0.04 -1.53
CA VAL A 193 32.90 -1.00 -1.69
C VAL A 193 33.57 -2.38 -1.73
N LYS A 194 33.20 -3.26 -0.79
CA LYS A 194 33.74 -4.62 -0.70
C LYS A 194 32.84 -5.63 -1.42
N LYS A 195 33.42 -6.75 -1.89
CA LYS A 195 32.66 -7.85 -2.53
C LYS A 195 31.50 -8.34 -1.65
N ILE A 196 31.73 -8.47 -0.34
CA ILE A 196 30.69 -8.92 0.60
C ILE A 196 29.49 -7.96 0.64
N SER A 197 29.74 -6.66 0.57
CA SER A 197 28.70 -5.64 0.59
C SER A 197 27.87 -5.67 -0.70
N ILE A 198 28.52 -5.87 -1.85
CA ILE A 198 27.85 -6.07 -3.14
C ILE A 198 26.98 -7.34 -3.10
N LYS A 199 27.51 -8.46 -2.60
CA LYS A 199 26.75 -9.71 -2.46
C LYS A 199 25.55 -9.57 -1.54
N MET A 200 25.69 -8.87 -0.41
CA MET A 200 24.57 -8.60 0.49
C MET A 200 23.52 -7.71 -0.17
N LEU A 201 23.93 -6.64 -0.83
CA LEU A 201 23.03 -5.75 -1.59
C LEU A 201 22.29 -6.50 -2.70
N ALA A 202 23.00 -7.31 -3.48
CA ALA A 202 22.41 -8.12 -4.55
C ALA A 202 21.45 -9.17 -4.00
N GLY A 203 21.81 -9.83 -2.89
CA GLY A 203 20.97 -10.81 -2.20
C GLY A 203 19.69 -10.19 -1.64
N THR A 204 19.78 -9.04 -0.95
CA THR A 204 18.59 -8.36 -0.42
C THR A 204 17.70 -7.80 -1.54
N ALA A 205 18.29 -7.26 -2.62
CA ALA A 205 17.52 -6.84 -3.79
C ALA A 205 16.81 -8.03 -4.46
N THR A 206 17.49 -9.17 -4.57
CA THR A 206 16.92 -10.41 -5.11
C THR A 206 15.73 -10.88 -4.29
N LEU A 207 15.86 -10.93 -2.96
CA LEU A 207 14.77 -11.32 -2.06
C LEU A 207 13.56 -10.42 -2.21
N ASN A 208 13.76 -9.10 -2.28
CA ASN A 208 12.66 -8.15 -2.48
C ASN A 208 11.97 -8.35 -3.84
N LEU A 209 12.73 -8.50 -4.92
CA LEU A 209 12.16 -8.70 -6.26
C LEU A 209 11.38 -10.00 -6.37
N LEU A 210 11.90 -11.10 -5.80
CA LEU A 210 11.19 -12.37 -5.76
C LEU A 210 9.93 -12.27 -4.91
N PHE A 211 10.01 -11.64 -3.73
CA PHE A 211 8.85 -11.51 -2.85
C PHE A 211 7.77 -10.63 -3.49
N LEU A 212 8.14 -9.50 -4.10
CA LEU A 212 7.23 -8.68 -4.91
C LEU A 212 6.59 -9.49 -6.04
N GLY A 213 7.37 -10.32 -6.74
CA GLY A 213 6.86 -11.21 -7.78
C GLY A 213 5.82 -12.20 -7.24
N LEU A 214 6.04 -12.75 -6.05
CA LEU A 214 5.07 -13.62 -5.37
C LEU A 214 3.79 -12.87 -4.99
N CYS A 215 3.91 -11.66 -4.42
CA CYS A 215 2.75 -10.81 -4.09
C CYS A 215 1.93 -10.45 -5.33
N LEU A 216 2.59 -10.04 -6.42
CA LEU A 216 1.95 -9.75 -7.69
C LEU A 216 1.30 -11.00 -8.32
N SER A 217 1.87 -12.18 -8.08
CA SER A 217 1.31 -13.45 -8.54
C SER A 217 0.14 -13.93 -7.68
N ASN A 218 -0.12 -13.34 -6.52
CA ASN A 218 -1.16 -13.77 -5.60
C ASN A 218 -2.54 -13.23 -6.01
N THR A 219 -2.96 -13.60 -7.23
CA THR A 219 -4.23 -13.21 -7.85
C THR A 219 -5.40 -14.06 -7.34
N PRO A 220 -6.67 -13.64 -7.56
CA PRO A 220 -7.84 -14.41 -7.15
C PRO A 220 -7.82 -15.89 -7.57
N ASP A 221 -7.40 -16.18 -8.80
CA ASP A 221 -7.28 -17.55 -9.30
C ASP A 221 -6.23 -18.36 -8.56
N VAL A 222 -5.10 -17.74 -8.21
CA VAL A 222 -4.01 -18.40 -7.47
C VAL A 222 -4.45 -18.70 -6.04
N VAL A 223 -5.11 -17.74 -5.38
CA VAL A 223 -5.73 -17.94 -4.07
C VAL A 223 -6.72 -19.08 -4.11
N ASN A 224 -7.66 -19.06 -5.06
CA ASN A 224 -8.65 -20.11 -5.23
C ASN A 224 -8.02 -21.51 -5.36
N ARG A 225 -6.92 -21.62 -6.12
CA ARG A 225 -6.19 -22.89 -6.29
C ARG A 225 -5.58 -23.40 -5.00
N TYR A 226 -4.76 -22.62 -4.29
CA TYR A 226 -4.10 -23.16 -3.09
C TYR A 226 -5.08 -23.32 -1.92
N THR A 227 -6.11 -22.49 -1.81
CA THR A 227 -7.17 -22.64 -0.79
C THR A 227 -8.09 -23.83 -1.06
N ALA A 228 -8.10 -24.39 -2.27
CA ALA A 228 -8.81 -25.63 -2.57
C ALA A 228 -8.04 -26.87 -2.10
N VAL A 229 -6.72 -26.72 -1.88
CA VAL A 229 -5.85 -27.77 -1.34
C VAL A 229 -5.71 -27.63 0.18
N PHE A 230 -5.70 -26.40 0.69
CA PHE A 230 -5.51 -26.07 2.09
C PHE A 230 -6.76 -25.43 2.70
N ASP A 231 -7.65 -26.25 3.26
CA ASP A 231 -8.94 -25.82 3.80
C ASP A 231 -8.83 -24.79 4.94
N ASN A 232 -7.75 -24.84 5.72
CA ASN A 232 -7.46 -23.85 6.77
C ASN A 232 -7.23 -22.43 6.21
N LEU A 233 -6.98 -22.29 4.92
CA LEU A 233 -6.82 -21.02 4.21
C LEU A 233 -8.08 -20.59 3.45
N SER A 234 -9.16 -21.38 3.47
CA SER A 234 -10.40 -21.09 2.73
C SER A 234 -11.00 -19.71 3.04
N ARG A 235 -10.83 -19.21 4.26
CA ARG A 235 -11.24 -17.86 4.68
C ARG A 235 -10.65 -16.74 3.83
N LEU A 236 -9.47 -16.95 3.21
CA LEU A 236 -8.83 -15.93 2.37
C LEU A 236 -9.66 -15.58 1.12
N ARG A 237 -10.60 -16.44 0.71
CA ARG A 237 -11.53 -16.16 -0.41
C ARG A 237 -12.60 -15.11 -0.08
N SER A 238 -12.78 -14.80 1.21
CA SER A 238 -13.67 -13.75 1.70
C SER A 238 -12.93 -12.49 2.17
N GLU A 239 -11.59 -12.49 2.15
CA GLU A 239 -10.77 -11.34 2.51
C GLU A 239 -10.45 -10.48 1.28
N GLU A 240 -9.72 -9.38 1.48
CA GLU A 240 -9.33 -8.50 0.38
C GLU A 240 -8.34 -9.15 -0.60
N VAL A 241 -8.48 -8.79 -1.87
CA VAL A 241 -7.58 -9.23 -2.94
C VAL A 241 -6.23 -8.54 -2.83
N MET A 242 -5.16 -9.33 -2.71
CA MET A 242 -3.79 -8.80 -2.68
C MET A 242 -3.39 -8.13 -4.01
N THR A 243 -3.61 -8.83 -5.13
CA THR A 243 -3.31 -8.28 -6.46
C THR A 243 -4.33 -8.71 -7.47
N GLU A 244 -4.78 -7.75 -8.27
CA GLU A 244 -5.73 -8.01 -9.34
C GLU A 244 -5.30 -7.29 -10.62
N TYR A 245 -5.49 -7.98 -11.74
CA TYR A 245 -5.24 -7.44 -13.07
C TYR A 245 -6.56 -7.28 -13.81
N GLY A 246 -6.62 -6.30 -14.70
CA GLY A 246 -7.79 -6.09 -15.53
C GLY A 246 -7.53 -5.14 -16.68
N TYR A 247 -8.59 -4.48 -17.09
CA TYR A 247 -8.65 -3.70 -18.31
C TYR A 247 -9.12 -2.29 -18.00
N LYS A 248 -8.46 -1.32 -18.63
CA LYS A 248 -8.86 0.08 -18.61
C LYS A 248 -9.60 0.40 -19.89
N TYR A 249 -10.85 0.83 -19.77
CA TYR A 249 -11.67 1.24 -20.90
C TYR A 249 -11.87 2.74 -20.90
N LYS A 250 -11.88 3.31 -22.10
CA LYS A 250 -12.30 4.69 -22.36
C LYS A 250 -13.53 4.62 -23.24
N ASP A 251 -14.64 5.05 -22.69
CA ASP A 251 -15.93 5.10 -23.35
C ASP A 251 -16.31 6.58 -23.59
N PRO A 252 -16.66 6.99 -24.82
CA PRO A 252 -16.99 8.38 -25.12
C PRO A 252 -18.19 8.94 -24.33
N GLU A 253 -19.15 8.08 -23.98
CA GLU A 253 -20.40 8.46 -23.32
C GLU A 253 -20.36 8.24 -21.81
N ILE A 254 -19.42 7.46 -21.30
CA ILE A 254 -19.29 7.22 -19.85
C ILE A 254 -18.07 7.94 -19.29
N GLY A 255 -16.92 7.84 -19.96
CA GLY A 255 -15.61 8.25 -19.45
C GLY A 255 -14.68 7.06 -19.29
N THR A 256 -13.80 7.08 -18.30
CA THR A 256 -12.88 5.97 -18.02
C THR A 256 -13.48 5.02 -16.98
N PHE A 257 -13.38 3.72 -17.18
CA PHE A 257 -13.69 2.74 -16.13
C PHE A 257 -12.74 1.54 -16.20
N TYR A 258 -12.71 0.77 -15.13
CA TYR A 258 -11.85 -0.40 -15.00
C TYR A 258 -12.69 -1.64 -14.74
N SER A 259 -12.35 -2.75 -15.38
CA SER A 259 -13.02 -4.04 -15.19
C SER A 259 -12.00 -5.17 -15.18
N ARG A 260 -12.28 -6.20 -14.40
CA ARG A 260 -11.59 -7.50 -14.34
C ARG A 260 -11.85 -8.32 -15.61
N LEU A 261 -12.88 -7.97 -16.36
CA LEU A 261 -13.38 -8.73 -17.49
C LEU A 261 -13.18 -7.95 -18.79
N THR A 262 -13.09 -8.68 -19.91
CA THR A 262 -13.14 -8.05 -21.22
C THR A 262 -14.55 -7.50 -21.48
N LEU A 263 -14.70 -6.50 -22.36
CA LEU A 263 -16.05 -6.00 -22.70
C LEU A 263 -16.92 -7.09 -23.32
N GLU A 264 -16.33 -7.97 -24.12
CA GLU A 264 -17.01 -9.13 -24.69
C GLU A 264 -17.51 -10.05 -23.59
N LYS A 265 -16.67 -10.30 -22.57
CA LYS A 265 -17.02 -11.20 -21.47
C LYS A 265 -18.08 -10.60 -20.54
N LEU A 266 -18.04 -9.29 -20.30
CA LEU A 266 -19.11 -8.58 -19.59
C LEU A 266 -20.45 -8.77 -20.29
N LYS A 267 -20.50 -8.48 -21.60
CA LYS A 267 -21.73 -8.60 -22.40
C LYS A 267 -22.22 -10.04 -22.49
N GLU A 268 -21.32 -10.99 -22.68
CA GLU A 268 -21.65 -12.42 -22.72
C GLU A 268 -22.26 -12.90 -21.39
N ILE A 269 -21.64 -12.54 -20.26
CA ILE A 269 -22.14 -12.94 -18.94
C ILE A 269 -23.47 -12.25 -18.62
N ASP A 270 -23.64 -10.96 -18.94
CA ASP A 270 -24.90 -10.26 -18.75
C ASP A 270 -26.02 -10.85 -19.63
N LEU A 271 -25.71 -11.25 -20.85
CA LEU A 271 -26.66 -11.92 -21.74
C LEU A 271 -27.10 -13.28 -21.21
N ILE A 272 -26.16 -14.10 -20.73
CA ILE A 272 -26.44 -15.48 -20.31
C ILE A 272 -27.02 -15.53 -18.88
N ASN A 273 -26.46 -14.74 -17.96
CA ASN A 273 -26.73 -14.84 -16.52
C ASN A 273 -27.41 -13.59 -15.93
N GLY A 274 -27.67 -12.55 -16.72
CA GLY A 274 -28.16 -11.28 -16.20
C GLY A 274 -29.47 -11.39 -15.44
N GLU A 275 -30.42 -12.18 -15.93
CA GLU A 275 -31.68 -12.44 -15.20
C GLU A 275 -31.42 -13.10 -13.84
N LYS A 276 -30.62 -14.17 -13.80
CA LYS A 276 -30.25 -14.87 -12.57
C LYS A 276 -29.59 -13.93 -11.57
N TYR A 277 -28.62 -13.12 -12.02
CA TYR A 277 -27.90 -12.20 -11.16
C TYR A 277 -28.74 -11.02 -10.70
N GLY A 278 -29.60 -10.48 -11.56
CA GLY A 278 -30.57 -9.46 -11.18
C GLY A 278 -31.52 -9.98 -10.10
N ASN A 279 -32.08 -11.17 -10.28
CA ASN A 279 -32.97 -11.79 -9.28
C ASN A 279 -32.28 -12.04 -7.93
N ILE A 280 -30.99 -12.41 -7.94
CA ILE A 280 -30.20 -12.53 -6.70
C ILE A 280 -30.16 -11.19 -5.95
N VAL A 281 -29.90 -10.09 -6.67
CA VAL A 281 -29.85 -8.75 -6.07
C VAL A 281 -31.23 -8.34 -5.56
N LEU A 282 -32.28 -8.54 -6.37
CA LEU A 282 -33.65 -8.23 -6.01
C LEU A 282 -34.09 -8.93 -4.71
N GLN A 283 -33.75 -10.21 -4.56
CA GLN A 283 -34.18 -11.03 -3.41
C GLN A 283 -33.34 -10.80 -2.15
N LYS A 284 -32.05 -10.51 -2.30
CA LYS A 284 -31.10 -10.47 -1.18
C LYS A 284 -30.65 -9.06 -0.78
N LYS A 285 -31.05 -8.02 -1.50
CA LYS A 285 -30.80 -6.63 -1.12
C LYS A 285 -31.53 -6.31 0.19
N SER A 286 -30.77 -5.93 1.22
CA SER A 286 -31.32 -5.52 2.51
C SER A 286 -31.63 -4.02 2.49
N PRO A 287 -32.77 -3.55 3.02
CA PRO A 287 -33.05 -2.12 3.16
C PRO A 287 -32.03 -1.38 4.05
N GLY A 288 -31.42 -2.07 5.03
CA GLY A 288 -30.48 -1.46 5.97
C GLY A 288 -29.01 -1.45 5.50
N ASP A 289 -28.57 -2.51 4.83
CA ASP A 289 -27.15 -2.70 4.46
C ASP A 289 -26.86 -2.38 2.97
N GLY A 290 -27.90 -2.02 2.21
CA GLY A 290 -27.81 -1.79 0.77
C GLY A 290 -27.21 -3.00 0.03
N TYR A 291 -26.03 -2.79 -0.55
CA TYR A 291 -25.28 -3.81 -1.31
C TYR A 291 -24.10 -4.42 -0.52
N GLU A 292 -23.79 -3.94 0.68
CA GLU A 292 -22.55 -4.29 1.38
C GLU A 292 -22.45 -5.78 1.71
N ASN A 293 -23.54 -6.37 2.20
CA ASN A 293 -23.59 -7.81 2.46
C ASN A 293 -23.41 -8.64 1.18
N LEU A 294 -23.98 -8.19 0.06
CA LEU A 294 -23.82 -8.89 -1.22
C LEU A 294 -22.39 -8.80 -1.74
N ILE A 295 -21.73 -7.65 -1.58
CA ILE A 295 -20.33 -7.44 -1.95
C ILE A 295 -19.40 -8.34 -1.12
N ARG A 296 -19.74 -8.63 0.15
CA ARG A 296 -18.98 -9.56 1.00
C ARG A 296 -19.16 -11.03 0.59
N ILE A 297 -20.32 -11.39 0.02
CA ILE A 297 -20.63 -12.75 -0.42
C ILE A 297 -20.06 -13.01 -1.83
N TYR A 298 -20.31 -12.07 -2.74
CA TYR A 298 -19.88 -12.13 -4.12
C TYR A 298 -18.62 -11.29 -4.28
N THR A 299 -17.48 -11.92 -4.03
CA THR A 299 -16.15 -11.30 -4.10
C THR A 299 -15.57 -11.47 -5.50
N PRO A 300 -14.43 -10.82 -5.83
CA PRO A 300 -13.69 -11.11 -7.06
C PRO A 300 -13.31 -12.59 -7.20
N TYR A 301 -13.19 -13.32 -6.08
CA TYR A 301 -12.90 -14.75 -6.06
C TYR A 301 -14.08 -15.64 -6.46
N THR A 302 -15.31 -15.23 -6.11
CA THR A 302 -16.50 -16.09 -6.26
C THR A 302 -17.34 -15.71 -7.46
N ASN A 303 -17.48 -14.41 -7.76
CA ASN A 303 -18.23 -13.93 -8.91
C ASN A 303 -17.79 -12.51 -9.32
N PRO A 304 -16.74 -12.37 -10.15
CA PRO A 304 -16.19 -11.06 -10.52
C PRO A 304 -17.19 -10.17 -11.27
N PHE A 305 -18.07 -10.76 -12.09
CA PHE A 305 -19.11 -10.03 -12.81
C PHE A 305 -20.12 -9.40 -11.84
N LEU A 306 -20.68 -10.22 -10.93
CA LEU A 306 -21.69 -9.74 -9.99
C LEU A 306 -21.06 -8.77 -8.97
N TYR A 307 -19.81 -9.00 -8.56
CA TYR A 307 -19.07 -8.06 -7.71
C TYR A 307 -18.95 -6.68 -8.37
N GLU A 308 -18.57 -6.61 -9.65
CA GLU A 308 -18.48 -5.33 -10.38
C GLU A 308 -19.82 -4.64 -10.52
N PHE A 309 -20.87 -5.38 -10.89
CA PHE A 309 -22.22 -4.86 -10.91
C PHE A 309 -22.60 -4.23 -9.56
N LEU A 310 -22.35 -4.95 -8.46
CA LEU A 310 -22.66 -4.50 -7.10
C LEU A 310 -21.86 -3.26 -6.69
N LYS A 311 -20.60 -3.13 -7.12
CA LYS A 311 -19.78 -1.93 -6.89
C LYS A 311 -20.35 -0.72 -7.62
N HIS A 312 -20.61 -0.85 -8.91
CA HIS A 312 -21.15 0.23 -9.75
C HIS A 312 -22.52 0.70 -9.26
N ILE A 313 -23.43 -0.24 -8.98
CA ILE A 313 -24.78 0.11 -8.49
C ILE A 313 -24.74 0.72 -7.09
N SER A 314 -23.84 0.26 -6.22
CA SER A 314 -23.64 0.87 -4.90
C SER A 314 -23.08 2.27 -5.00
N GLN A 315 -22.14 2.53 -5.92
CA GLN A 315 -21.56 3.85 -6.15
C GLN A 315 -22.59 4.81 -6.73
N ARG A 316 -23.39 4.34 -7.70
CA ARG A 316 -24.51 5.08 -8.29
C ARG A 316 -25.51 5.52 -7.21
N ASP A 317 -26.01 4.56 -6.43
CA ASP A 317 -27.08 4.82 -5.45
C ASP A 317 -26.58 5.73 -4.32
N ARG A 318 -25.36 5.50 -3.82
CA ARG A 318 -24.74 6.37 -2.81
C ARG A 318 -24.51 7.79 -3.33
N ALA A 319 -24.07 7.94 -4.58
CA ALA A 319 -23.92 9.26 -5.20
C ALA A 319 -25.30 9.96 -5.30
N PHE A 320 -26.34 9.24 -5.70
CA PHE A 320 -27.69 9.79 -5.77
C PHE A 320 -28.23 10.21 -4.41
N GLU A 321 -28.07 9.40 -3.37
CA GLU A 321 -28.46 9.73 -1.99
C GLU A 321 -27.72 10.99 -1.49
N ASN A 322 -26.43 11.11 -1.80
CA ASN A 322 -25.62 12.26 -1.42
C ASN A 322 -26.08 13.59 -2.06
N LEU A 323 -26.85 13.56 -3.15
CA LEU A 323 -27.41 14.78 -3.76
C LEU A 323 -28.41 15.47 -2.84
N ALA A 324 -29.18 14.71 -2.05
CA ALA A 324 -30.21 15.25 -1.18
C ALA A 324 -29.63 16.06 -0.01
N VAL A 325 -28.44 15.68 0.45
CA VAL A 325 -27.78 16.30 1.63
C VAL A 325 -26.70 17.32 1.27
N THR A 326 -26.30 17.39 0.00
CA THR A 326 -25.28 18.33 -0.47
C THR A 326 -25.92 19.69 -0.75
N ASN A 327 -25.40 20.79 -0.19
CA ASN A 327 -25.88 22.15 -0.49
C ASN A 327 -24.96 22.94 -1.45
N ASP A 328 -23.72 22.51 -1.58
CA ASP A 328 -22.72 23.14 -2.46
C ASP A 328 -23.03 22.85 -3.94
N PRO A 329 -23.27 23.88 -4.79
CA PRO A 329 -23.60 23.69 -6.20
C PRO A 329 -22.52 22.97 -7.01
N GLY A 330 -21.24 23.25 -6.75
CA GLY A 330 -20.12 22.61 -7.45
C GLY A 330 -20.01 21.13 -7.10
N LYS A 331 -20.20 20.79 -5.82
CA LYS A 331 -20.27 19.38 -5.37
C LYS A 331 -21.50 18.67 -5.95
N LYS A 332 -22.67 19.33 -6.02
CA LYS A 332 -23.86 18.76 -6.67
C LYS A 332 -23.58 18.36 -8.11
N ILE A 333 -22.97 19.25 -8.90
CA ILE A 333 -22.63 18.95 -10.31
C ILE A 333 -21.73 17.71 -10.40
N LYS A 334 -20.68 17.64 -9.57
CA LYS A 334 -19.78 16.49 -9.53
C LYS A 334 -20.51 15.19 -9.16
N ILE A 335 -21.32 15.21 -8.11
CA ILE A 335 -22.04 14.04 -7.61
C ILE A 335 -23.10 13.59 -8.64
N SER A 336 -23.82 14.53 -9.27
CA SER A 336 -24.77 14.22 -10.34
C SER A 336 -24.08 13.58 -11.53
N ASN A 337 -22.89 14.06 -11.91
CA ASN A 337 -22.10 13.42 -12.96
C ASN A 337 -21.68 12.00 -12.56
N ILE A 338 -21.26 11.74 -11.32
CA ILE A 338 -20.96 10.37 -10.87
C ILE A 338 -22.19 9.47 -10.99
N ALA A 339 -23.33 9.89 -10.41
CA ALA A 339 -24.57 9.12 -10.44
C ALA A 339 -25.04 8.82 -11.87
N TYR A 340 -24.96 9.82 -12.76
CA TYR A 340 -25.33 9.68 -14.17
C TYR A 340 -24.42 8.71 -14.93
N ARG A 341 -23.09 8.88 -14.83
CA ARG A 341 -22.13 8.04 -15.57
C ARG A 341 -22.11 6.59 -15.06
N GLU A 342 -22.23 6.36 -13.75
CA GLU A 342 -22.40 5.00 -13.21
C GLU A 342 -23.70 4.35 -13.72
N ASN A 343 -24.80 5.11 -13.83
CA ASN A 343 -26.04 4.59 -14.40
C ASN A 343 -25.89 4.21 -15.88
N LEU A 344 -25.25 5.07 -16.69
CA LEU A 344 -24.95 4.75 -18.08
C LEU A 344 -24.10 3.48 -18.19
N LEU A 345 -23.06 3.34 -17.37
CA LEU A 345 -22.22 2.15 -17.33
C LEU A 345 -23.05 0.88 -17.07
N LEU A 346 -23.95 0.93 -16.09
CA LEU A 346 -24.85 -0.18 -15.77
C LEU A 346 -25.82 -0.49 -16.92
N GLU A 347 -26.38 0.52 -17.58
CA GLU A 347 -27.28 0.36 -18.72
C GLU A 347 -26.59 -0.17 -19.98
N THR A 348 -25.31 0.14 -20.16
CA THR A 348 -24.51 -0.28 -21.32
C THR A 348 -23.95 -1.69 -21.15
N TYR A 349 -23.37 -2.01 -19.99
CA TYR A 349 -22.58 -3.24 -19.79
C TYR A 349 -23.25 -4.27 -18.86
N PHE A 350 -24.27 -3.89 -18.09
CA PHE A 350 -24.97 -4.75 -17.14
C PHE A 350 -26.50 -4.69 -17.33
N LYS A 351 -26.95 -4.44 -18.56
CA LYS A 351 -28.33 -4.10 -18.90
C LYS A 351 -29.35 -5.11 -18.38
N ASN A 352 -29.13 -6.40 -18.61
CA ASN A 352 -30.07 -7.45 -18.20
C ASN A 352 -30.05 -7.60 -16.68
N THR A 353 -28.87 -7.60 -16.07
CA THR A 353 -28.72 -7.65 -14.61
C THR A 353 -29.43 -6.49 -13.93
N LEU A 354 -29.26 -5.26 -14.44
CA LEU A 354 -29.92 -4.05 -13.95
C LEU A 354 -31.44 -4.13 -14.06
N LYS A 355 -31.94 -4.61 -15.21
CA LYS A 355 -33.38 -4.77 -15.45
C LYS A 355 -34.01 -5.72 -14.43
N HIS A 356 -33.38 -6.86 -14.16
CA HIS A 356 -33.93 -7.89 -13.27
C HIS A 356 -33.64 -7.64 -11.78
N SER A 357 -32.75 -6.70 -11.44
CA SER A 357 -32.49 -6.33 -10.04
C SER A 357 -33.54 -5.42 -9.41
N GLY A 358 -34.54 -4.98 -10.19
CA GLY A 358 -35.55 -4.01 -9.75
C GLY A 358 -34.99 -2.62 -9.47
N SER A 359 -33.74 -2.35 -9.87
CA SER A 359 -33.01 -1.12 -9.55
C SER A 359 -32.73 -0.24 -10.77
N ALA A 360 -33.42 -0.51 -11.88
CA ALA A 360 -33.42 0.35 -13.06
C ALA A 360 -34.12 1.68 -12.75
N TRP A 361 -33.50 2.80 -13.16
CA TRP A 361 -34.09 4.11 -12.96
C TRP A 361 -35.11 4.46 -14.04
N SER A 362 -36.06 5.34 -13.69
CA SER A 362 -36.99 5.88 -14.67
C SER A 362 -36.29 6.91 -15.57
N GLY A 363 -36.74 7.04 -16.81
CA GLY A 363 -36.19 8.02 -17.75
C GLY A 363 -36.38 9.49 -17.33
N LYS A 364 -37.17 9.78 -16.29
CA LYS A 364 -37.22 11.13 -15.69
C LYS A 364 -35.97 11.41 -14.86
N ILE A 365 -35.64 10.51 -13.93
CA ILE A 365 -34.47 10.64 -13.04
C ILE A 365 -33.19 10.78 -13.88
N THR A 366 -33.04 9.94 -14.91
CA THR A 366 -31.86 9.96 -15.78
C THR A 366 -31.71 11.28 -16.53
N ARG A 367 -32.82 11.88 -17.02
CA ARG A 367 -32.80 13.18 -17.71
C ARG A 367 -32.44 14.33 -16.77
N ASP A 368 -33.03 14.36 -15.57
CA ASP A 368 -32.75 15.40 -14.57
C ASP A 368 -31.27 15.38 -14.15
N LEU A 369 -30.70 14.17 -13.99
CA LEU A 369 -29.27 14.00 -13.71
C LEU A 369 -28.39 14.37 -14.90
N GLN A 370 -28.78 13.99 -16.13
CA GLN A 370 -28.04 14.32 -17.35
C GLN A 370 -27.87 15.82 -17.54
N GLU A 371 -28.93 16.60 -17.31
CA GLU A 371 -28.90 18.06 -17.43
C GLU A 371 -27.87 18.66 -16.46
N THR A 372 -27.91 18.23 -15.19
CA THR A 372 -26.97 18.72 -14.18
C THR A 372 -25.54 18.22 -14.47
N ALA A 373 -25.39 16.96 -14.87
CA ALA A 373 -24.10 16.34 -15.18
C ALA A 373 -23.43 16.98 -16.40
N SER A 374 -24.20 17.51 -17.35
CA SER A 374 -23.66 18.21 -18.54
C SER A 374 -22.85 19.46 -18.20
N LEU A 375 -23.05 20.03 -17.01
CA LEU A 375 -22.30 21.16 -16.49
C LEU A 375 -20.90 20.77 -15.99
N TRP A 376 -20.64 19.48 -15.78
CA TRP A 376 -19.34 18.98 -15.34
C TRP A 376 -18.34 19.00 -16.49
N LYS A 377 -17.22 19.70 -16.31
CA LYS A 377 -16.16 19.85 -17.32
C LYS A 377 -14.97 18.91 -17.15
N GLY A 378 -14.93 18.14 -16.07
CA GLY A 378 -13.81 17.24 -15.78
C GLY A 378 -13.99 15.88 -16.43
N ASP A 379 -12.89 15.13 -16.55
CA ASP A 379 -12.97 13.71 -16.92
C ASP A 379 -13.63 12.92 -15.79
N TYR A 380 -14.44 11.93 -16.16
CA TYR A 380 -14.99 10.96 -15.24
C TYR A 380 -14.17 9.67 -15.27
N THR A 381 -13.88 9.15 -14.08
CA THR A 381 -13.25 7.84 -13.89
C THR A 381 -14.03 7.09 -12.81
N SER A 382 -14.58 5.92 -13.14
CA SER A 382 -15.28 5.05 -12.18
C SER A 382 -14.29 4.39 -11.22
N ASP A 383 -14.73 4.12 -9.98
CA ASP A 383 -13.92 3.56 -8.91
C ASP A 383 -14.33 2.11 -8.61
N THR A 384 -13.73 1.15 -9.31
CA THR A 384 -14.00 -0.29 -9.14
C THR A 384 -12.98 -1.02 -8.26
N GLY A 385 -12.21 -0.26 -7.49
CA GLY A 385 -11.15 -0.73 -6.61
C GLY A 385 -9.76 -0.80 -7.29
N LYS A 386 -8.79 -1.37 -6.56
CA LYS A 386 -7.38 -1.42 -6.95
C LYS A 386 -7.13 -2.50 -8.00
N ILE A 387 -7.27 -2.16 -9.29
CA ILE A 387 -6.98 -3.07 -10.42
C ILE A 387 -5.75 -2.58 -11.19
N ILE A 388 -4.76 -3.45 -11.37
CA ILE A 388 -3.57 -3.17 -12.18
C ILE A 388 -3.93 -3.33 -13.66
N THR A 389 -3.83 -2.23 -14.41
CA THR A 389 -4.11 -2.19 -15.86
C THR A 389 -2.94 -1.70 -16.70
N SER A 390 -1.88 -1.20 -16.06
CA SER A 390 -0.70 -0.66 -16.73
C SER A 390 0.25 -1.74 -17.25
N PHE A 391 0.21 -2.95 -16.67
CA PHE A 391 1.02 -4.10 -17.08
C PHE A 391 0.35 -5.42 -16.72
N SER A 392 0.76 -6.50 -17.40
CA SER A 392 0.32 -7.86 -17.09
C SER A 392 1.25 -8.55 -16.09
N LEU A 393 0.78 -9.62 -15.44
CA LEU A 393 1.64 -10.47 -14.58
C LEU A 393 2.87 -11.00 -15.35
N LYS A 394 2.72 -11.39 -16.61
CA LYS A 394 3.84 -11.83 -17.47
C LYS A 394 4.87 -10.72 -17.66
N THR A 395 4.40 -9.51 -17.92
CA THR A 395 5.24 -8.32 -18.06
C THR A 395 5.98 -8.02 -16.76
N ALA A 396 5.32 -8.13 -15.60
CA ALA A 396 5.95 -7.93 -14.30
C ALA A 396 7.08 -8.94 -14.06
N TRP A 397 6.85 -10.23 -14.30
CA TRP A 397 7.89 -11.25 -14.17
C TRP A 397 9.03 -11.08 -15.17
N LEU A 398 8.76 -10.64 -16.40
CA LEU A 398 9.80 -10.30 -17.36
C LEU A 398 10.72 -9.21 -16.81
N TYR A 399 10.16 -8.14 -16.23
CA TYR A 399 10.94 -7.08 -15.60
C TYR A 399 11.72 -7.59 -14.39
N ILE A 400 11.11 -8.41 -13.53
CA ILE A 400 11.77 -9.00 -12.36
C ILE A 400 12.96 -9.86 -12.78
N VAL A 401 12.77 -10.80 -13.72
CA VAL A 401 13.83 -11.69 -14.19
C VAL A 401 14.96 -10.89 -14.87
N THR A 402 14.60 -9.89 -15.67
CA THR A 402 15.59 -9.00 -16.31
C THR A 402 16.39 -8.22 -15.27
N ALA A 403 15.73 -7.68 -14.24
CA ALA A 403 16.38 -6.97 -13.14
C ALA A 403 17.30 -7.90 -12.32
N LEU A 404 16.85 -9.13 -12.04
CA LEU A 404 17.65 -10.14 -11.34
C LEU A 404 18.92 -10.49 -12.13
N ALA A 405 18.78 -10.72 -13.44
CA ALA A 405 19.94 -10.97 -14.31
C ALA A 405 20.92 -9.78 -14.27
N ALA A 406 20.42 -8.54 -14.40
CA ALA A 406 21.24 -7.34 -14.36
C ALA A 406 21.96 -7.17 -13.01
N ILE A 407 21.28 -7.44 -11.89
CA ILE A 407 21.86 -7.38 -10.54
C ILE A 407 23.03 -8.34 -10.41
N TRP A 408 22.84 -9.61 -10.79
CA TRP A 408 23.86 -10.64 -10.61
C TRP A 408 25.02 -10.52 -11.60
N ILE A 409 24.75 -10.13 -12.85
CA ILE A 409 25.80 -9.79 -13.82
C ILE A 409 26.67 -8.64 -13.27
N SER A 410 26.05 -7.58 -12.76
CA SER A 410 26.77 -6.43 -12.19
C SER A 410 27.54 -6.78 -10.92
N ALA A 411 27.01 -7.70 -10.11
CA ALA A 411 27.65 -8.16 -8.88
C ALA A 411 28.89 -9.01 -9.15
N GLU A 412 28.86 -9.87 -10.18
CA GLU A 412 30.02 -10.69 -10.59
C GLU A 412 31.12 -9.84 -11.24
N PHE A 413 30.78 -8.90 -12.12
CA PHE A 413 31.79 -8.05 -12.78
C PHE A 413 32.53 -7.08 -11.84
N ARG A 414 31.93 -6.73 -10.69
CA ARG A 414 32.55 -5.87 -9.67
C ARG A 414 33.11 -6.65 -8.48
N GLY A 415 32.89 -7.96 -8.46
CA GLY A 415 33.33 -8.88 -7.42
C GLY A 415 34.73 -9.36 -7.70
#